data_AF-A0A4Q2ZQ97-F1
#
_entry.id   AF-A0A4Q2ZQ97-F1
#
_cell.length_a   1.000
_cell.length_b   1.000
_cell.length_c   1.000
_cell.angle_alpha   90.00
_cell.angle_beta   90.00
_cell.angle_gamma   90.00
#
_symmetry.space_group_name_H-M   'P 1'
#
loop_
_entity.id
_entity.type
_entity.pdbx_description
1 polymer ?
#
loop_
_entity_poly.entity_id
_entity_poly.type
_entity_poly.pdbx_seq_one_letter_code
_entity_poly.pdbx_strand_id
1 'polypeptide(L)'
;DRHSYWQKIWGATNRRRVRARVYGRPDGKIPPAAFIEIKHKLESDGVKRRASLPLDSLRELAGGKIPDALLCEKRSKADRHVVAELNDLVVLGGARPVVQVRYDRMAYDSGPEGTIRVTFDTGLRCRFDLKPLIPDDPDFPLPVMDREVAVVEVKTIGAVPTWLREANARFRLQQQSMSKYCLSLERFDPAICTNPLPC
;
A
#
# COMPACT_ATOMS: atom_id res chain seq x y z
N ASP A 1 4.68 -16.51 -8.47
CA ASP A 1 5.52 -15.88 -9.52
C ASP A 1 5.96 -14.44 -9.18
N ARG A 2 5.32 -13.74 -8.22
CA ARG A 2 5.60 -12.33 -7.91
C ARG A 2 5.42 -11.40 -9.12
N HIS A 3 4.42 -11.69 -9.95
CA HIS A 3 4.16 -10.93 -11.17
C HIS A 3 4.12 -9.40 -10.96
N SER A 4 3.43 -8.91 -9.92
CA SER A 4 3.34 -7.48 -9.60
C SER A 4 4.69 -6.85 -9.19
N TYR A 5 5.61 -7.64 -8.64
CA TYR A 5 6.98 -7.22 -8.35
C TYR A 5 7.75 -7.02 -9.66
N TRP A 6 7.80 -8.04 -10.51
CA TRP A 6 8.53 -7.98 -11.78
C TRP A 6 8.01 -6.89 -12.71
N GLN A 7 6.69 -6.71 -12.79
CA GLN A 7 6.11 -5.56 -13.49
C GLN A 7 6.62 -4.21 -12.94
N LYS A 8 6.88 -4.07 -11.63
CA LYS A 8 7.49 -2.85 -11.07
C LYS A 8 8.88 -2.64 -11.65
N ILE A 9 9.70 -3.67 -11.51
CA ILE A 9 11.13 -3.68 -11.83
C ILE A 9 11.35 -3.43 -13.31
N TRP A 10 10.65 -4.16 -14.18
CA TRP A 10 10.74 -4.01 -15.63
C TRP A 10 10.05 -2.76 -16.17
N GLY A 11 9.51 -1.89 -15.30
CA GLY A 11 8.94 -0.63 -15.75
C GLY A 11 7.67 -0.76 -16.59
N ALA A 12 6.96 -1.90 -16.55
CA ALA A 12 5.80 -2.14 -17.41
C ALA A 12 4.80 -0.97 -17.39
N THR A 13 4.31 -0.59 -18.56
CA THR A 13 3.45 0.60 -18.74
C THR A 13 2.05 0.38 -18.17
N ASN A 14 1.51 -0.83 -18.28
CA ASN A 14 0.22 -1.22 -17.69
C ASN A 14 0.40 -2.16 -16.50
N ARG A 15 0.05 -1.69 -15.30
CA ARG A 15 0.25 -2.44 -14.04
C ARG A 15 -0.90 -2.21 -13.09
N ARG A 16 -1.52 -3.30 -12.63
CA ARG A 16 -2.57 -3.29 -11.61
C ARG A 16 -2.07 -4.00 -10.35
N ARG A 17 -2.28 -3.40 -9.19
CA ARG A 17 -1.92 -3.97 -7.88
C ARG A 17 -3.09 -3.89 -6.93
N VAL A 18 -3.48 -5.05 -6.42
CA VAL A 18 -4.48 -5.17 -5.36
C VAL A 18 -3.75 -5.08 -4.01
N ARG A 19 -4.34 -4.36 -3.06
CA ARG A 19 -3.90 -4.35 -1.67
C ARG A 19 -5.10 -4.31 -0.74
N ALA A 20 -5.05 -5.11 0.32
CA ALA A 20 -5.90 -4.91 1.48
C ALA A 20 -5.22 -3.89 2.41
N ARG A 21 -6.01 -3.02 3.04
CA ARG A 21 -5.51 -2.03 3.99
C ARG A 21 -6.41 -1.92 5.19
N VAL A 22 -5.81 -2.00 6.37
CA VAL A 22 -6.49 -1.88 7.66
C VAL A 22 -5.92 -0.68 8.40
N TYR A 23 -6.81 0.10 9.00
CA TYR A 23 -6.50 1.15 9.94
C TYR A 23 -7.19 0.84 11.26
N GLY A 24 -6.67 1.44 12.33
CA GLY A 24 -7.30 1.46 13.64
C GLY A 24 -6.22 1.68 14.69
N ARG A 25 -6.62 2.21 15.85
CA ARG A 25 -5.80 2.30 17.05
C ARG A 25 -6.55 1.69 18.22
N PRO A 26 -5.87 0.97 19.14
CA PRO A 26 -6.49 0.43 20.34
C PRO A 26 -7.10 1.52 21.24
N ASP A 27 -6.56 2.73 21.20
CA ASP A 27 -7.05 3.90 21.96
C ASP A 27 -8.34 4.53 21.40
N GLY A 28 -8.90 3.98 20.32
CA GLY A 28 -10.15 4.43 19.71
C GLY A 28 -10.07 5.74 18.94
N LYS A 29 -8.92 6.45 18.96
CA LYS A 29 -8.77 7.72 18.22
C LYS A 29 -8.86 7.53 16.70
N ILE A 30 -8.51 6.35 16.23
CA ILE A 30 -8.72 5.93 14.85
C ILE A 30 -9.59 4.66 14.90
N PRO A 31 -10.86 4.71 14.46
CA PRO A 31 -11.69 3.53 14.45
C PRO A 31 -11.16 2.48 13.46
N PRO A 32 -11.38 1.19 13.72
CA PRO A 32 -11.06 0.14 12.77
C PRO A 32 -11.73 0.37 11.41
N ALA A 33 -10.95 0.34 10.34
CA ALA A 33 -11.46 0.50 8.99
C ALA A 33 -10.66 -0.36 8.01
N ALA A 34 -11.36 -1.17 7.22
CA ALA A 34 -10.77 -2.06 6.23
C ALA A 34 -11.17 -1.65 4.82
N PHE A 35 -10.21 -1.76 3.90
CA PHE A 35 -10.40 -1.40 2.51
C PHE A 35 -9.67 -2.36 1.59
N ILE A 36 -10.28 -2.62 0.44
CA ILE A 36 -9.57 -3.17 -0.71
C ILE A 36 -9.28 -2.01 -1.63
N GLU A 37 -8.02 -1.86 -2.02
CA GLU A 37 -7.57 -0.80 -2.92
C GLU A 37 -6.90 -1.43 -4.15
N ILE A 38 -7.25 -0.92 -5.33
CA ILE A 38 -6.61 -1.28 -6.60
C ILE A 38 -5.89 -0.05 -7.11
N LYS A 39 -4.57 -0.16 -7.27
CA LYS A 39 -3.75 0.87 -7.90
C LYS A 39 -3.42 0.41 -9.31
N HIS A 40 -3.93 1.13 -10.29
CA HIS A 40 -3.67 0.91 -11.70
C HIS A 40 -2.78 2.04 -12.21
N LYS A 41 -1.66 1.69 -12.83
CA LYS A 41 -0.83 2.59 -13.60
C LYS A 41 -0.90 2.19 -15.06
N LEU A 42 -1.31 3.10 -15.93
CA LEU A 42 -1.29 2.97 -17.38
C LEU A 42 -0.44 4.12 -17.92
N GLU A 43 0.73 3.80 -18.48
CA GLU A 43 1.73 4.78 -18.91
C GLU A 43 2.12 5.73 -17.76
N SER A 44 1.88 7.03 -17.90
CA SER A 44 2.05 8.04 -16.85
C SER A 44 0.89 8.11 -15.86
N ASP A 45 -0.30 7.66 -16.28
CA ASP A 45 -1.54 7.87 -15.54
C ASP A 45 -1.72 6.84 -14.44
N GLY A 46 -2.08 7.33 -13.26
CA GLY A 46 -2.31 6.52 -12.08
C GLY A 46 -3.73 6.70 -11.57
N VAL A 47 -4.50 5.61 -11.51
CA VAL A 47 -5.83 5.62 -10.91
C VAL A 47 -5.85 4.70 -9.70
N LYS A 48 -6.50 5.17 -8.64
CA LYS A 48 -6.74 4.37 -7.43
C LYS A 48 -8.23 4.24 -7.22
N ARG A 49 -8.70 3.00 -7.09
CA ARG A 49 -10.09 2.69 -6.70
C ARG A 49 -10.06 1.93 -5.38
N ARG A 50 -11.08 2.11 -4.56
CA ARG A 50 -11.18 1.43 -3.27
C ARG A 50 -12.62 1.13 -2.90
N ALA A 51 -12.83 0.05 -2.17
CA ALA A 51 -14.10 -0.29 -1.55
C ALA A 51 -13.88 -0.52 -0.04
N SER A 52 -14.84 -0.05 0.77
CA SER A 52 -14.86 -0.29 2.22
C SER A 52 -15.66 -1.56 2.52
N LEU A 53 -15.17 -2.36 3.46
CA LEU A 53 -15.79 -3.63 3.86
C LEU A 53 -15.50 -3.96 5.32
N PRO A 54 -16.28 -4.86 5.95
CA PRO A 54 -15.95 -5.41 7.25
C PRO A 54 -14.56 -6.05 7.26
N LEU A 55 -13.81 -5.88 8.35
CA LEU A 55 -12.45 -6.39 8.48
C LEU A 55 -12.37 -7.91 8.18
N ASP A 56 -13.30 -8.66 8.76
CA ASP A 56 -13.33 -10.12 8.66
C ASP A 56 -13.50 -10.61 7.22
N SER A 57 -14.12 -9.82 6.35
CA SER A 57 -14.32 -10.13 4.93
C SER A 57 -13.01 -10.14 4.12
N LEU A 58 -11.91 -9.59 4.65
CA LEU A 58 -10.60 -9.65 3.97
C LEU A 58 -10.05 -11.07 3.85
N ARG A 59 -10.49 -12.01 4.69
CA ARG A 59 -10.08 -13.42 4.60
C ARG A 59 -10.54 -14.08 3.29
N GLU A 60 -11.70 -13.66 2.78
CA GLU A 60 -12.26 -14.18 1.52
C GLU A 60 -11.38 -13.76 0.34
N LEU A 61 -10.94 -12.50 0.33
CA LEU A 61 -9.97 -11.99 -0.65
C LEU A 61 -8.64 -12.73 -0.57
N ALA A 62 -8.14 -12.98 0.64
CA ALA A 62 -6.91 -13.74 0.84
C ALA A 62 -7.01 -15.18 0.30
N GLY A 63 -8.19 -15.79 0.42
CA GLY A 63 -8.54 -17.09 -0.15
C GLY A 63 -8.81 -17.10 -1.65
N GLY A 64 -8.72 -15.95 -2.34
CA GLY A 64 -8.92 -15.86 -3.78
C GLY A 64 -10.37 -15.67 -4.22
N LYS A 65 -11.25 -15.24 -3.32
CA LYS A 65 -12.67 -14.98 -3.60
C LYS A 65 -12.99 -13.50 -3.51
N ILE A 66 -14.05 -13.07 -4.19
CA ILE A 66 -14.60 -11.73 -3.96
C ILE A 66 -15.34 -11.76 -2.62
N PRO A 67 -15.07 -10.84 -1.70
CA PRO A 67 -15.79 -10.83 -0.44
C PRO A 67 -17.29 -10.59 -0.63
N ASP A 68 -18.13 -11.41 -0.01
CA ASP A 68 -19.60 -11.35 -0.14
C ASP A 68 -20.16 -9.97 0.24
N ALA A 69 -19.51 -9.32 1.21
CA ALA A 69 -19.86 -7.96 1.62
C ALA A 69 -19.81 -6.93 0.47
N LEU A 70 -19.06 -7.20 -0.60
CA LEU A 70 -18.98 -6.34 -1.79
C LEU A 70 -19.97 -6.73 -2.90
N LEU A 71 -20.60 -7.90 -2.82
CA LEU A 71 -21.51 -8.42 -3.85
C LEU A 71 -22.98 -8.00 -3.63
N CYS A 72 -23.29 -7.37 -2.49
CA CYS A 72 -24.64 -6.88 -2.21
C CYS A 72 -25.13 -5.83 -3.23
N GLU A 73 -26.39 -5.95 -3.67
CA GLU A 73 -27.01 -5.06 -4.68
C GLU A 73 -27.00 -3.57 -4.27
N LYS A 74 -27.03 -3.28 -2.98
CA LYS A 74 -27.05 -1.91 -2.43
C LYS A 74 -25.71 -1.18 -2.56
N ARG A 75 -24.66 -1.82 -3.12
CA ARG A 75 -23.33 -1.23 -3.29
C ARG A 75 -23.30 -0.17 -4.39
N SER A 76 -22.36 0.77 -4.25
CA SER A 76 -22.20 1.87 -5.20
C SER A 76 -21.69 1.39 -6.57
N LYS A 77 -21.87 2.20 -7.62
CA LYS A 77 -21.25 1.93 -8.93
C LYS A 77 -19.72 1.82 -8.84
N ALA A 78 -19.10 2.61 -7.97
CA ALA A 78 -17.67 2.57 -7.73
C ALA A 78 -17.23 1.23 -7.11
N ASP A 79 -17.98 0.71 -6.14
CA ASP A 79 -17.72 -0.61 -5.56
C ASP A 79 -17.87 -1.72 -6.60
N ARG A 80 -18.88 -1.64 -7.49
CA ARG A 80 -19.06 -2.59 -8.59
C ARG A 80 -17.86 -2.62 -9.55
N HIS A 81 -17.24 -1.47 -9.83
CA HIS A 81 -16.00 -1.42 -10.61
C HIS A 81 -14.83 -2.10 -9.89
N VAL A 82 -14.72 -1.93 -8.56
CA VAL A 82 -13.72 -2.63 -7.76
C VAL A 82 -13.95 -4.14 -7.83
N VAL A 83 -15.19 -4.60 -7.70
CA VAL A 83 -15.56 -6.03 -7.80
C VAL A 83 -15.16 -6.61 -9.16
N ALA A 84 -15.46 -5.91 -10.26
CA ALA A 84 -15.10 -6.38 -11.60
C ALA A 84 -13.58 -6.55 -11.75
N GLU A 85 -12.77 -5.58 -11.30
CA GLU A 85 -11.32 -5.71 -11.35
C GLU A 85 -10.77 -6.77 -10.39
N LEU A 86 -11.39 -6.98 -9.23
CA LEU A 86 -11.01 -8.08 -8.35
C LEU A 86 -11.30 -9.43 -9.00
N ASN A 87 -12.39 -9.56 -9.75
CA ASN A 87 -12.66 -10.78 -10.51
C ASN A 87 -11.54 -11.07 -11.51
N ASP A 88 -11.12 -10.05 -12.28
CA ASP A 88 -10.00 -10.17 -13.22
C ASP A 88 -8.69 -10.55 -12.52
N LEU A 89 -8.33 -9.85 -11.44
CA LEU A 89 -7.01 -9.95 -10.85
C LEU A 89 -6.87 -11.14 -9.90
N VAL A 90 -7.90 -11.43 -9.11
CA VAL A 90 -7.85 -12.40 -8.01
C VAL A 90 -8.46 -13.73 -8.42
N VAL A 91 -9.66 -13.71 -8.99
CA VAL A 91 -10.38 -14.95 -9.35
C VAL A 91 -9.81 -15.54 -10.63
N LEU A 92 -9.79 -14.77 -11.72
CA LEU A 92 -9.28 -15.21 -13.02
C LEU A 92 -7.75 -15.17 -13.08
N GLY A 93 -7.15 -14.08 -12.59
CA GLY A 93 -5.70 -13.86 -12.62
C GLY A 93 -4.91 -14.52 -11.50
N GLY A 94 -5.58 -15.17 -10.55
CA GLY A 94 -4.92 -15.94 -9.49
C GLY A 94 -4.09 -15.12 -8.50
N ALA A 95 -4.25 -13.79 -8.43
CA ALA A 95 -3.49 -12.97 -7.48
C ALA A 95 -3.80 -13.40 -6.03
N ARG A 96 -2.76 -13.54 -5.22
CA ARG A 96 -2.84 -13.89 -3.80
C ARG A 96 -1.98 -12.94 -2.97
N PRO A 97 -2.28 -12.76 -1.67
CA PRO A 97 -1.41 -12.01 -0.77
C PRO A 97 -0.01 -12.62 -0.78
N VAL A 98 1.01 -11.76 -0.73
CA VAL A 98 2.42 -12.17 -0.74
C VAL A 98 3.11 -11.75 0.55
N VAL A 99 2.84 -10.53 1.00
CA VAL A 99 3.49 -9.92 2.15
C VAL A 99 2.50 -9.00 2.82
N GLN A 100 2.56 -8.93 4.14
CA GLN A 100 1.88 -7.91 4.92
C GLN A 100 2.91 -6.89 5.38
N VAL A 101 2.56 -5.61 5.33
CA VAL A 101 3.47 -4.51 5.66
C VAL A 101 2.80 -3.57 6.66
N ARG A 102 3.48 -3.32 7.77
CA ARG A 102 3.09 -2.43 8.86
C ARG A 102 4.01 -1.22 8.91
N TYR A 103 3.45 -0.06 9.24
CA TYR A 103 4.19 1.16 9.54
C TYR A 103 3.28 2.14 10.29
N ASP A 104 3.91 3.02 11.06
CA ASP A 104 3.24 4.11 11.76
C ASP A 104 3.26 5.34 10.87
N ARG A 105 2.06 5.88 10.55
CA ARG A 105 1.90 7.03 9.67
C ARG A 105 1.45 8.27 10.43
N MET A 106 2.21 9.34 10.25
CA MET A 106 1.77 10.71 10.55
C MET A 106 1.43 11.40 9.22
N ALA A 107 0.28 12.05 9.15
CA ALA A 107 -0.17 12.74 7.94
C ALA A 107 -0.56 14.17 8.28
N TYR A 108 -0.02 15.10 7.51
CA TYR A 108 -0.28 16.53 7.60
C TYR A 108 -0.77 17.00 6.24
N ASP A 109 -1.80 17.82 6.23
CA ASP A 109 -2.30 18.50 5.04
C ASP A 109 -2.49 19.99 5.35
N SER A 110 -2.45 20.81 4.31
CA SER A 110 -2.64 22.26 4.40
C SER A 110 -4.10 22.68 4.62
N GLY A 111 -4.98 21.77 5.05
CA GLY A 111 -6.39 22.04 5.21
C GLY A 111 -7.17 22.03 3.89
N PRO A 112 -8.35 22.68 3.85
CA PRO A 112 -9.34 22.54 2.77
C PRO A 112 -8.80 22.83 1.36
N GLU A 113 -7.84 23.75 1.25
CA GLU A 113 -7.25 24.15 -0.03
C GLU A 113 -6.33 23.07 -0.64
N GLY A 114 -5.86 22.10 0.17
CA GLY A 114 -5.17 20.90 -0.32
C GLY A 114 -3.86 21.12 -1.09
N THR A 115 -3.23 22.28 -0.95
CA THR A 115 -2.03 22.68 -1.70
C THR A 115 -0.81 21.84 -1.38
N ILE A 116 -0.69 21.35 -0.15
CA ILE A 116 0.38 20.43 0.25
C ILE A 116 -0.11 19.35 1.20
N ARG A 117 0.41 18.14 1.02
CA ARG A 117 0.24 17.01 1.93
C ARG A 117 1.59 16.35 2.17
N VAL A 118 1.95 16.20 3.44
CA VAL A 118 3.18 15.54 3.87
C VAL A 118 2.81 14.33 4.73
N THR A 119 3.44 13.19 4.47
CA THR A 119 3.29 12.01 5.33
C THR A 119 4.65 11.47 5.74
N PHE A 120 4.76 11.06 6.99
CA PHE A 120 5.91 10.37 7.55
C PHE A 120 5.49 8.93 7.86
N ASP A 121 6.17 7.97 7.25
CA ASP A 121 6.02 6.55 7.56
C ASP A 121 7.26 6.07 8.30
N THR A 122 7.08 5.57 9.52
CA THR A 122 8.16 5.08 10.39
C THR A 122 7.90 3.64 10.82
N GLY A 123 8.93 2.96 11.35
CA GLY A 123 8.78 1.60 11.87
C GLY A 123 8.34 0.58 10.83
N LEU A 124 8.79 0.73 9.57
CA LEU A 124 8.38 -0.12 8.46
C LEU A 124 8.83 -1.56 8.70
N ARG A 125 7.86 -2.47 8.83
CA ARG A 125 8.07 -3.88 9.11
C ARG A 125 7.20 -4.75 8.20
N CYS A 126 7.60 -5.99 7.98
CA CYS A 126 6.83 -6.94 7.20
C CYS A 126 6.73 -8.32 7.87
N ARG A 127 5.83 -9.14 7.33
CA ARG A 127 5.72 -10.56 7.61
C ARG A 127 5.16 -11.30 6.40
N PHE A 128 5.47 -12.59 6.31
CA PHE A 128 5.08 -13.47 5.21
C PHE A 128 4.19 -14.65 5.65
N ASP A 129 3.92 -14.78 6.96
CA ASP A 129 3.04 -15.80 7.54
C ASP A 129 1.53 -15.49 7.36
N LEU A 130 1.20 -14.44 6.60
CA LEU A 130 -0.14 -14.06 6.09
C LEU A 130 -1.31 -14.24 7.09
N LYS A 131 -1.06 -14.01 8.37
CA LYS A 131 -2.07 -14.08 9.44
C LYS A 131 -3.25 -13.13 9.14
N PRO A 132 -4.45 -13.39 9.68
CA PRO A 132 -5.56 -12.44 9.61
C PRO A 132 -5.11 -11.03 10.03
N LEU A 133 -5.58 -10.01 9.31
CA LEU A 133 -5.20 -8.63 9.60
C LEU A 133 -5.97 -8.12 10.83
N ILE A 134 -5.23 -7.60 11.80
CA ILE A 134 -5.77 -6.96 13.00
C ILE A 134 -5.29 -5.50 13.01
N PRO A 135 -6.15 -4.52 13.37
CA PRO A 135 -5.72 -3.14 13.51
C PRO A 135 -4.62 -3.00 14.56
N ASP A 136 -3.57 -2.24 14.22
CA ASP A 136 -2.39 -1.99 15.07
C ASP A 136 -1.71 -3.27 15.61
N ASP A 137 -1.72 -4.34 14.83
CA ASP A 137 -1.02 -5.59 15.15
C ASP A 137 0.50 -5.34 15.25
N PRO A 138 1.15 -5.57 16.42
CA PRO A 138 2.58 -5.37 16.57
C PRO A 138 3.42 -6.52 16.01
N ASP A 139 2.82 -7.67 15.69
CA ASP A 139 3.50 -8.91 15.29
C ASP A 139 3.97 -8.87 13.83
N PHE A 140 4.99 -8.03 13.59
CA PHE A 140 5.69 -7.90 12.31
C PHE A 140 7.20 -7.98 12.59
N PRO A 141 7.81 -9.18 12.60
CA PRO A 141 9.16 -9.37 13.13
C PRO A 141 10.26 -8.84 12.21
N LEU A 142 10.01 -8.67 10.91
CA LEU A 142 11.05 -8.35 9.93
C LEU A 142 11.15 -6.83 9.70
N PRO A 143 12.25 -6.16 10.12
CA PRO A 143 12.45 -4.73 9.88
C PRO A 143 12.84 -4.47 8.41
N VAL A 144 12.00 -3.75 7.68
CA VAL A 144 12.24 -3.42 6.27
C VAL A 144 13.17 -2.21 6.13
N MET A 145 13.21 -1.34 7.13
CA MET A 145 14.12 -0.20 7.22
C MET A 145 14.59 -0.02 8.65
N ASP A 146 15.68 0.70 8.83
CA ASP A 146 16.20 1.06 10.14
C ASP A 146 15.18 1.90 10.92
N ARG A 147 15.15 1.73 12.24
CA ARG A 147 14.16 2.39 13.11
C ARG A 147 14.27 3.91 13.10
N GLU A 148 15.45 4.43 12.77
CA GLU A 148 15.77 5.86 12.72
C GLU A 148 15.45 6.48 11.35
N VAL A 149 15.02 5.68 10.37
CA VAL A 149 14.68 6.15 9.02
C VAL A 149 13.18 6.31 8.86
N ALA A 150 12.77 7.48 8.38
CA ALA A 150 11.40 7.77 7.98
C ALA A 150 11.29 7.88 6.46
N VAL A 151 10.22 7.32 5.88
CA VAL A 151 9.84 7.62 4.50
C VAL A 151 8.94 8.84 4.52
N VAL A 152 9.44 9.94 3.96
CA VAL A 152 8.69 11.18 3.80
C VAL A 152 8.12 11.23 2.39
N GLU A 153 6.79 11.27 2.28
CA GLU A 153 6.10 11.51 1.00
C GLU A 153 5.51 12.91 1.04
N VAL A 154 5.90 13.75 0.08
CA VAL A 154 5.35 15.10 -0.08
C VAL A 154 4.59 15.17 -1.40
N LYS A 155 3.37 15.68 -1.34
CA LYS A 155 2.51 15.93 -2.49
C LYS A 155 2.14 17.40 -2.50
N THR A 156 2.45 18.09 -3.58
CA THR A 156 2.13 19.50 -3.75
C THR A 156 1.28 19.68 -5.01
N ILE A 157 0.35 20.63 -4.96
CA ILE A 157 -0.33 21.17 -6.12
C ILE A 157 0.31 22.53 -6.40
N GLY A 158 0.88 22.71 -7.59
CA GLY A 158 1.59 23.93 -7.96
C GLY A 158 3.03 23.99 -7.42
N ALA A 159 3.48 25.19 -7.06
CA ALA A 159 4.85 25.44 -6.68
C ALA A 159 5.23 24.79 -5.34
N VAL A 160 6.44 24.26 -5.26
CA VAL A 160 6.99 23.69 -4.03
C VAL A 160 7.31 24.83 -3.04
N PRO A 161 6.78 24.80 -1.80
CA PRO A 161 7.07 25.83 -0.81
C PRO A 161 8.57 25.95 -0.48
N THR A 162 9.07 27.16 -0.29
CA THR A 162 10.50 27.41 0.01
C THR A 162 10.97 26.68 1.28
N TRP A 163 10.14 26.67 2.33
CA TRP A 163 10.45 25.95 3.57
C TRP A 163 10.67 24.45 3.34
N LEU A 164 10.03 23.85 2.33
CA LEU A 164 10.23 22.42 2.03
C LEU A 164 11.60 22.20 1.39
N ARG A 165 12.07 23.12 0.55
CA ARG A 165 13.44 23.08 0.00
C ARG A 165 14.48 23.22 1.11
N GLU A 166 14.26 24.14 2.04
CA GLU A 166 15.13 24.33 3.21
C GLU A 166 15.13 23.09 4.12
N ALA A 167 13.97 22.50 4.37
CA ALA A 167 13.84 21.25 5.12
C ALA A 167 14.57 20.10 4.41
N ASN A 168 14.44 19.99 3.09
CA ASN A 168 15.16 18.99 2.28
C ASN A 168 16.67 19.09 2.48
N ALA A 169 17.22 20.30 2.46
CA ALA A 169 18.64 20.55 2.71
C ALA A 169 19.04 20.26 4.16
N ARG A 170 18.28 20.77 5.14
CA ARG A 170 18.55 20.63 6.57
C ARG A 170 18.54 19.18 7.03
N PHE A 171 17.55 18.41 6.59
CA PHE A 171 17.39 17.01 6.97
C PHE A 171 18.09 16.03 6.00
N ARG A 172 18.82 16.56 5.00
CA ARG A 172 19.54 15.78 3.98
C ARG A 172 18.68 14.71 3.33
N LEU A 173 17.42 15.04 3.05
CA LEU A 173 16.45 14.09 2.50
C LEU A 173 16.94 13.56 1.16
N GLN A 174 16.87 12.25 0.99
CA GLN A 174 17.25 11.56 -0.24
C GLN A 174 16.00 11.26 -1.06
N GLN A 175 15.90 11.84 -2.25
CA GLN A 175 14.78 11.56 -3.15
C GLN A 175 14.97 10.18 -3.78
N GLN A 176 14.02 9.27 -3.54
CA GLN A 176 14.07 7.91 -4.04
C GLN A 176 12.71 7.43 -4.55
N SER A 177 12.70 6.67 -5.64
CA SER A 177 11.53 5.90 -6.05
C SER A 177 11.43 4.65 -5.19
N MET A 178 10.64 4.70 -4.13
CA MET A 178 10.54 3.60 -3.16
C MET A 178 9.16 2.92 -3.20
N SER A 179 9.17 1.59 -3.13
CA SER A 179 7.96 0.78 -2.91
C SER A 179 8.13 -0.09 -1.68
N LYS A 180 7.31 0.15 -0.65
CA LYS A 180 7.29 -0.66 0.58
C LYS A 180 7.13 -2.16 0.30
N TYR A 181 6.32 -2.50 -0.69
CA TYR A 181 6.15 -3.87 -1.16
C TYR A 181 7.44 -4.43 -1.76
N CYS A 182 8.02 -3.78 -2.77
CA CYS A 182 9.26 -4.26 -3.40
C CYS A 182 10.40 -4.37 -2.40
N LEU A 183 10.59 -3.37 -1.54
CA LEU A 183 11.66 -3.38 -0.54
C LEU A 183 11.48 -4.52 0.48
N SER A 184 10.24 -4.86 0.85
CA SER A 184 9.98 -6.00 1.72
C SER A 184 10.35 -7.32 1.06
N LEU A 185 10.05 -7.47 -0.24
CA LEU A 185 10.38 -8.66 -1.02
C LEU A 185 11.88 -8.79 -1.26
N GLU A 186 12.53 -7.73 -1.70
CA GLU A 186 13.98 -7.68 -1.96
C GLU A 186 14.80 -8.07 -0.74
N ARG A 187 14.35 -7.67 0.46
CA ARG A 187 15.06 -7.97 1.70
C ARG A 187 14.81 -9.39 2.23
N PHE A 188 13.60 -9.93 2.06
CA PHE A 188 13.15 -11.07 2.86
C PHE A 188 12.41 -12.17 2.11
N ASP A 189 11.97 -11.94 0.87
CA ASP A 189 11.30 -13.00 0.09
C ASP A 189 12.36 -13.91 -0.53
N PRO A 190 12.43 -15.20 -0.16
CA PRO A 190 13.43 -16.13 -0.69
C PRO A 190 13.43 -16.21 -2.22
N ALA A 191 12.28 -16.03 -2.86
CA ALA A 191 12.18 -16.09 -4.32
C ALA A 191 12.81 -14.87 -5.03
N ILE A 192 13.11 -13.79 -4.28
CA ILE A 192 13.66 -12.53 -4.80
C ILE A 192 15.07 -12.29 -4.24
N CYS A 193 15.28 -12.48 -2.94
CA CYS A 193 16.55 -12.12 -2.29
C CYS A 193 17.73 -13.02 -2.71
N THR A 194 17.48 -14.26 -3.12
CA THR A 194 18.55 -15.18 -3.58
C THR A 194 18.93 -14.98 -5.04
N ASN A 195 18.23 -14.09 -5.78
CA ASN A 195 18.55 -13.77 -7.16
C ASN A 195 18.46 -12.23 -7.38
N PRO A 196 19.32 -11.45 -6.70
CA PRO A 196 19.33 -10.01 -6.88
C PRO A 196 19.69 -9.69 -8.34
N LEU A 197 19.04 -8.67 -8.92
CA LEU A 197 19.44 -8.17 -10.23
C LEU A 197 20.92 -7.79 -10.17
N PRO A 198 21.72 -8.09 -11.22
CA PRO A 198 23.05 -7.51 -11.32
C PRO A 198 22.92 -5.98 -11.29
N CYS A 199 23.72 -5.37 -10.43
CA CYS A 199 23.80 -3.92 -10.24
C CYS A 199 24.03 -3.17 -11.55
#